data_AF-A0A6A3IWX9-F1
#
_entry.id   AF-A0A6A3IWX9-F1
#
_cell.length_a   1.000
_cell.length_b   1.000
_cell.length_c   1.000
_cell.angle_alpha   90.00
_cell.angle_beta   90.00
_cell.angle_gamma   90.00
#
_symmetry.space_group_name_H-M   'P 1'
#
loop_
_entity.id
_entity.type
_entity.pdbx_description
1 polymer ?
#
loop_
_entity_poly.entity_id
_entity_poly.type
_entity_poly.pdbx_seq_one_letter_code
_entity_poly.pdbx_strand_id
1 'polypeptide(L)'
;MYSPWLPQDASVTSTAQLGAFAVFLWKFGMNRKRIGNSYGTICSKLCAVRWRHRFERGYDPGVTTQHALLFRGIHRFTSPVLKQQPLSPSLLRRIYSQLDIRRPSNQLQWGGLLLAYFFLLRRSEYLFIGRKYHPFVLRLGDIRFCDSDGQAVKSRRSTIVGILLRGAKNNQFGREEFRFKHASPDALLCPVRAARWVKIAARRMGTRHDEPALKMGKSGGVSSSQVARIIKATASKEGLDPARFSTHSVRIGDATKLLNAGADRLVIKLLGRWMSYCFEDYPVLTSEGTAGLSSLMCQ
;
A
#
# COMPACT_ATOMS: atom_id res chain seq x y z
N MET A 1 -0.79 -24.15 -42.54
CA MET A 1 -0.72 -22.70 -42.24
C MET A 1 -1.43 -22.45 -40.92
N TYR A 2 -0.76 -21.80 -39.95
CA TYR A 2 -1.41 -21.38 -38.71
C TYR A 2 -2.35 -20.21 -39.00
N SER A 3 -3.64 -20.35 -38.68
CA SER A 3 -4.55 -19.21 -38.70
C SER A 3 -4.13 -18.20 -37.62
N PRO A 4 -3.90 -16.93 -37.97
CA PRO A 4 -3.49 -15.92 -36.99
C PRO A 4 -4.58 -15.71 -35.94
N TRP A 5 -4.22 -15.80 -34.66
CA TRP A 5 -5.14 -15.51 -33.55
C TRP A 5 -5.52 -14.02 -33.57
N LEU A 6 -6.82 -13.72 -33.64
CA LEU A 6 -7.40 -12.36 -33.78
C LEU A 6 -6.92 -11.60 -35.04
N PRO A 7 -7.31 -12.01 -36.26
CA PRO A 7 -6.93 -11.31 -37.48
C PRO A 7 -7.59 -9.92 -37.60
N GLN A 8 -7.09 -9.09 -38.53
CA GLN A 8 -7.46 -7.66 -38.65
C GLN A 8 -8.93 -7.46 -39.04
N ASP A 9 -9.49 -8.39 -39.81
CA ASP A 9 -10.90 -8.49 -40.08
C ASP A 9 -11.65 -8.73 -38.77
N ALA A 10 -12.39 -7.72 -38.33
CA ALA A 10 -13.30 -7.76 -37.19
C ALA A 10 -14.53 -8.65 -37.48
N SER A 11 -14.28 -9.87 -37.93
CA SER A 11 -15.30 -10.89 -38.15
C SER A 11 -15.94 -11.28 -36.82
N VAL A 12 -17.15 -11.83 -36.90
CA VAL A 12 -17.85 -12.45 -35.76
C VAL A 12 -16.91 -13.43 -35.03
N THR A 13 -16.05 -14.12 -35.78
CA THR A 13 -15.05 -15.06 -35.27
C THR A 13 -14.00 -14.39 -34.39
N SER A 14 -13.39 -13.28 -34.83
CA SER A 14 -12.42 -12.51 -34.04
C SER A 14 -13.04 -11.97 -32.74
N THR A 15 -14.29 -11.50 -32.83
CA THR A 15 -15.07 -11.04 -31.68
C THR A 15 -15.35 -12.17 -30.69
N ALA A 16 -15.80 -13.33 -31.17
CA ALA A 16 -16.05 -14.50 -30.33
C ALA A 16 -14.77 -15.02 -29.66
N GLN A 17 -13.63 -15.01 -30.36
CA GLN A 17 -12.34 -15.46 -29.83
C GLN A 17 -11.85 -14.60 -28.66
N LEU A 18 -11.92 -13.26 -28.78
CA LEU A 18 -11.50 -12.36 -27.70
C LEU A 18 -12.45 -12.48 -26.49
N GLY A 19 -13.75 -12.64 -26.73
CA GLY A 19 -14.74 -12.94 -25.68
C GLY A 19 -14.47 -14.28 -24.98
N ALA A 20 -14.22 -15.35 -25.74
CA ALA A 20 -13.89 -16.67 -25.21
C ALA A 20 -12.59 -16.63 -24.39
N PHE A 21 -11.60 -15.86 -24.84
CA PHE A 21 -10.37 -15.64 -24.09
C PHE A 21 -10.63 -14.92 -22.76
N ALA A 22 -11.50 -13.90 -22.73
CA ALA A 22 -11.89 -13.24 -21.49
C ALA A 22 -12.60 -14.19 -20.52
N VAL A 23 -13.50 -15.06 -21.01
CA VAL A 23 -14.15 -16.11 -20.20
C VAL A 23 -13.13 -17.11 -19.67
N PHE A 24 -12.15 -17.51 -20.50
CA PHE A 24 -11.06 -18.38 -20.08
C PHE A 24 -10.24 -17.74 -18.95
N LEU A 25 -9.90 -16.45 -19.07
CA LEU A 25 -9.22 -15.70 -18.02
C LEU A 25 -10.06 -15.60 -16.74
N TRP A 26 -11.38 -15.46 -16.87
CA TRP A 26 -12.30 -15.40 -15.74
C TRP A 26 -12.47 -16.74 -15.04
N LYS A 27 -12.48 -17.88 -15.74
CA LYS A 27 -12.64 -19.20 -15.14
C LYS A 27 -11.33 -19.80 -14.64
N PHE A 28 -10.25 -19.67 -15.41
CA PHE A 28 -9.01 -20.43 -15.20
C PHE A 28 -7.79 -19.56 -14.88
N GLY A 29 -7.92 -18.23 -15.03
CA GLY A 29 -6.95 -17.29 -14.51
C GLY A 29 -5.65 -17.13 -15.29
N MET A 30 -5.21 -18.12 -16.08
CA MET A 30 -3.88 -18.14 -16.70
C MET A 30 -2.81 -17.60 -15.73
N ASN A 31 -2.81 -18.16 -14.53
CA ASN A 31 -1.94 -17.77 -13.43
C ASN A 31 -1.47 -19.03 -12.70
N ARG A 32 -0.45 -18.91 -11.86
CA ARG A 32 0.16 -20.07 -11.17
C ARG A 32 -0.82 -20.88 -10.32
N LYS A 33 -1.91 -20.24 -9.85
CA LYS A 33 -2.93 -20.87 -9.03
C LYS A 33 -4.02 -21.57 -9.85
N ARG A 34 -4.08 -21.33 -11.17
CA ARG A 34 -5.14 -21.82 -12.08
C ARG A 34 -6.57 -21.48 -11.62
N ILE A 35 -6.72 -20.34 -10.94
CA ILE A 35 -8.01 -19.82 -10.44
C ILE A 35 -8.37 -18.57 -11.22
N GLY A 36 -9.65 -18.40 -11.53
CA GLY A 36 -10.22 -17.22 -12.17
C GLY A 36 -9.65 -15.87 -11.74
N ASN A 37 -9.43 -14.99 -12.72
CA ASN A 37 -8.94 -13.62 -12.47
C ASN A 37 -10.07 -12.68 -12.06
N SER A 38 -9.72 -11.66 -11.27
CA SER A 38 -10.62 -10.52 -11.06
C SER A 38 -10.83 -9.73 -12.35
N TYR A 39 -11.95 -9.03 -12.45
CA TYR A 39 -12.30 -8.17 -13.58
C TYR A 39 -11.15 -7.23 -14.00
N GLY A 40 -10.57 -6.48 -13.06
CA GLY A 40 -9.46 -5.57 -13.36
C GLY A 40 -8.20 -6.28 -13.90
N THR A 41 -7.95 -7.53 -13.45
CA THR A 41 -6.84 -8.34 -13.96
C THR A 41 -7.13 -8.81 -15.40
N ILE A 42 -8.38 -9.18 -15.71
CA ILE A 42 -8.82 -9.51 -17.07
C ILE A 42 -8.62 -8.32 -17.99
N CYS A 43 -9.11 -7.13 -17.62
CA CYS A 43 -8.90 -5.91 -18.38
C CYS A 43 -7.41 -5.63 -18.63
N SER A 44 -6.56 -5.81 -17.62
CA SER A 44 -5.10 -5.60 -17.77
C SER A 44 -4.47 -6.57 -18.78
N LYS A 45 -4.86 -7.85 -18.75
CA LYS A 45 -4.39 -8.85 -19.71
C LYS A 45 -4.87 -8.57 -21.13
N LEU A 46 -6.13 -8.16 -21.29
CA LEU A 46 -6.67 -7.77 -22.59
C LEU A 46 -6.01 -6.51 -23.14
N CYS A 47 -5.69 -5.52 -22.29
CA CYS A 47 -4.90 -4.36 -22.70
C CYS A 47 -3.52 -4.76 -23.25
N ALA A 48 -2.85 -5.75 -22.64
CA ALA A 48 -1.57 -6.24 -23.14
C ALA A 48 -1.71 -6.91 -24.52
N VAL A 49 -2.77 -7.70 -24.74
CA VAL A 49 -3.09 -8.28 -26.05
C VAL A 49 -3.30 -7.18 -27.09
N ARG A 50 -4.17 -6.22 -26.80
CA ARG A 50 -4.47 -5.10 -27.70
C ARG A 50 -3.24 -4.26 -28.02
N TRP A 51 -2.41 -3.97 -27.02
CA TRP A 51 -1.15 -3.25 -27.19
C TRP A 51 -0.23 -3.99 -28.16
N ARG A 52 -0.08 -5.31 -28.00
CA ARG A 52 0.76 -6.13 -28.88
C ARG A 52 0.27 -6.09 -30.33
N HIS A 53 -1.03 -6.29 -30.57
CA HIS A 53 -1.58 -6.21 -31.93
C HIS A 53 -1.37 -4.82 -32.54
N ARG A 54 -1.61 -3.76 -31.76
CA ARG A 54 -1.43 -2.39 -32.24
C ARG A 54 0.01 -2.09 -32.62
N PHE A 55 0.96 -2.52 -31.79
CA PHE A 55 2.37 -2.19 -31.96
C PHE A 55 3.09 -3.12 -32.95
N GLU A 56 2.87 -4.43 -32.87
CA GLU A 56 3.56 -5.42 -33.70
C GLU A 56 2.84 -5.69 -35.02
N ARG A 57 1.54 -5.43 -35.12
CA ARG A 57 0.72 -5.79 -36.29
C ARG A 57 -0.05 -4.63 -36.92
N GLY A 58 0.04 -3.42 -36.36
CA GLY A 58 -0.54 -2.21 -36.95
C GLY A 58 -2.07 -2.09 -36.84
N TYR A 59 -2.76 -2.96 -36.07
CA TYR A 59 -4.20 -2.85 -35.84
C TYR A 59 -4.57 -3.16 -34.39
N ASP A 60 -5.70 -2.60 -33.92
CA ASP A 60 -6.29 -2.97 -32.64
C ASP A 60 -7.46 -3.93 -32.90
N PRO A 61 -7.49 -5.14 -32.30
CA PRO A 61 -8.63 -6.06 -32.48
C PRO A 61 -9.94 -5.49 -31.92
N GLY A 62 -9.87 -4.39 -31.16
CA GLY A 62 -11.03 -3.64 -30.70
C GLY A 62 -11.77 -4.33 -29.56
N VAL A 63 -12.75 -3.60 -29.00
CA VAL A 63 -13.70 -4.12 -28.03
C VAL A 63 -15.07 -3.69 -28.53
N THR A 64 -15.92 -4.65 -28.86
CA THR A 64 -17.28 -4.42 -29.39
C THR A 64 -18.29 -4.22 -28.25
N THR A 65 -19.52 -3.84 -28.60
CA THR A 65 -20.65 -3.76 -27.66
C THR A 65 -20.95 -5.12 -27.00
N GLN A 66 -20.80 -6.23 -27.72
CA GLN A 66 -20.93 -7.58 -27.16
C GLN A 66 -19.91 -7.86 -26.05
N HIS A 67 -18.66 -7.43 -26.25
CA HIS A 67 -17.64 -7.54 -25.21
C HIS A 67 -17.98 -6.68 -23.99
N ALA A 68 -18.56 -5.49 -24.17
CA ALA A 68 -18.99 -4.66 -23.05
C ALA A 68 -20.08 -5.36 -22.21
N LEU A 69 -21.04 -6.04 -22.85
CA LEU A 69 -22.05 -6.85 -22.15
C LEU A 69 -21.41 -8.03 -21.40
N LEU A 70 -20.50 -8.76 -22.06
CA LEU A 70 -19.74 -9.85 -21.45
C LEU A 70 -18.96 -9.35 -20.22
N PHE A 71 -18.28 -8.22 -20.34
CA PHE A 71 -17.49 -7.61 -19.26
C PHE A 71 -18.35 -7.15 -18.09
N ARG A 72 -19.55 -6.61 -18.34
CA ARG A 72 -20.52 -6.32 -17.28
C ARG A 72 -20.97 -7.60 -16.58
N GLY A 73 -21.24 -8.67 -17.33
CA GLY A 73 -21.57 -9.99 -16.78
C GLY A 73 -20.43 -10.53 -15.91
N ILE A 74 -19.21 -10.59 -16.43
CA ILE A 74 -18.01 -11.00 -15.69
C ILE A 74 -17.85 -10.16 -14.43
N HIS A 75 -17.99 -8.84 -14.51
CA HIS A 75 -17.87 -7.97 -13.35
C HIS A 75 -18.92 -8.29 -12.27
N ARG A 76 -20.17 -8.54 -12.66
CA ARG A 76 -21.27 -8.90 -11.76
C ARG A 76 -21.09 -10.27 -11.11
N PHE A 77 -20.59 -11.26 -11.86
CA PHE A 77 -20.41 -12.63 -11.37
C PHE A 77 -19.03 -12.89 -10.75
N THR A 78 -18.09 -11.98 -10.90
CA THR A 78 -16.81 -12.04 -10.19
C THR A 78 -17.06 -11.68 -8.73
N SER A 79 -16.67 -12.56 -7.80
CA SER A 79 -16.73 -12.26 -6.38
C SER A 79 -16.03 -10.92 -6.10
N PRO A 80 -16.64 -10.01 -5.33
CA PRO A 80 -16.05 -8.72 -5.05
C PRO A 80 -14.67 -8.92 -4.42
N VAL A 81 -13.70 -8.10 -4.84
CA VAL A 81 -12.38 -8.11 -4.24
C VAL A 81 -12.55 -7.80 -2.76
N LEU A 82 -12.10 -8.72 -1.89
CA LEU A 82 -12.19 -8.54 -0.43
C LEU A 82 -11.55 -7.21 -0.03
N LYS A 83 -12.40 -6.26 0.37
CA LYS A 83 -11.96 -4.92 0.78
C LYS A 83 -11.08 -5.06 2.01
N GLN A 84 -9.84 -4.58 1.89
CA GLN A 84 -8.89 -4.58 2.99
C GLN A 84 -9.39 -3.64 4.11
N GLN A 85 -9.18 -4.03 5.36
CA GLN A 85 -9.55 -3.24 6.53
C GLN A 85 -8.40 -2.33 7.00
N PRO A 86 -8.73 -1.19 7.65
CA PRO A 86 -7.74 -0.32 8.29
C PRO A 86 -7.03 -1.02 9.44
N LEU A 87 -5.72 -0.79 9.55
CA LEU A 87 -4.98 -1.12 10.76
C LEU A 87 -5.27 -0.06 11.82
N SER A 88 -6.07 -0.40 12.83
CA SER A 88 -6.46 0.55 13.89
C SER A 88 -5.34 0.80 14.91
N PRO A 89 -5.39 1.92 15.67
CA PRO A 89 -4.53 2.14 16.83
C PRO A 89 -4.56 0.98 17.84
N SER A 90 -5.74 0.38 18.10
CA SER A 90 -5.86 -0.76 19.00
C SER A 90 -5.07 -1.98 18.50
N LEU A 91 -5.17 -2.31 17.21
CA LEU A 91 -4.37 -3.38 16.60
C LEU A 91 -2.87 -3.07 16.64
N LEU A 92 -2.45 -1.81 16.46
CA LEU A 92 -1.05 -1.41 16.62
C LEU A 92 -0.54 -1.67 18.05
N ARG A 93 -1.34 -1.38 19.09
CA ARG A 93 -0.96 -1.70 20.48
C ARG A 93 -0.84 -3.21 20.70
N ARG A 94 -1.75 -4.01 20.12
CA ARG A 94 -1.69 -5.48 20.18
C ARG A 94 -0.52 -6.06 19.42
N ILE A 95 -0.08 -5.43 18.33
CA ILE A 95 1.17 -5.79 17.64
C ILE A 95 2.36 -5.51 18.55
N TYR A 96 2.40 -4.33 19.17
CA TYR A 96 3.50 -3.95 20.06
C TYR A 96 3.67 -4.93 21.23
N SER A 97 2.58 -5.36 21.87
CA SER A 97 2.64 -6.30 22.99
C SER A 97 3.19 -7.69 22.61
N GLN A 98 3.28 -8.00 21.31
CA GLN A 98 3.86 -9.25 20.80
C GLN A 98 5.33 -9.11 20.40
N LEU A 99 5.89 -7.89 20.45
CA LEU A 99 7.27 -7.60 20.06
C LEU A 99 8.16 -7.45 21.29
N ASP A 100 9.24 -8.24 21.35
CA ASP A 100 10.32 -8.03 22.31
C ASP A 100 11.22 -6.86 21.87
N ILE A 101 10.94 -5.67 22.39
CA ILE A 101 11.63 -4.41 22.05
C ILE A 101 13.08 -4.36 22.56
N ARG A 102 13.55 -5.36 23.32
CA ARG A 102 14.98 -5.48 23.67
C ARG A 102 15.81 -5.88 22.44
N ARG A 103 15.20 -6.61 21.50
CA ARG A 103 15.83 -7.05 20.25
C ARG A 103 15.85 -5.93 19.20
N PRO A 104 17.02 -5.59 18.62
CA PRO A 104 17.12 -4.60 17.55
C PRO A 104 16.23 -4.91 16.32
N SER A 105 16.03 -6.18 15.99
CA SER A 105 15.12 -6.60 14.91
C SER A 105 13.69 -6.11 15.12
N ASN A 106 13.19 -6.24 16.35
CA ASN A 106 11.82 -5.90 16.71
C ASN A 106 11.66 -4.38 16.84
N GLN A 107 12.71 -3.68 17.26
CA GLN A 107 12.77 -2.21 17.21
C GLN A 107 12.63 -1.68 15.78
N LEU A 108 13.33 -2.30 14.80
CA LEU A 108 13.17 -1.95 13.39
C LEU A 108 11.77 -2.28 12.87
N GLN A 109 11.22 -3.44 13.23
CA GLN A 109 9.86 -3.82 12.83
C GLN A 109 8.82 -2.84 13.37
N TRP A 110 8.88 -2.52 14.67
CA TRP A 110 7.96 -1.58 15.31
C TRP A 110 8.12 -0.15 14.78
N GLY A 111 9.35 0.37 14.79
CA GLY A 111 9.65 1.72 14.31
C GLY A 111 9.31 1.88 12.84
N GLY A 112 9.61 0.89 12.01
CA GLY A 112 9.26 0.87 10.59
C GLY A 112 7.75 0.82 10.34
N LEU A 113 7.02 -0.02 11.08
CA LEU A 113 5.55 -0.10 10.98
C LEU A 113 4.89 1.23 11.37
N LEU A 114 5.31 1.85 12.47
CA LEU A 114 4.76 3.14 12.90
C LEU A 114 5.12 4.28 11.95
N LEU A 115 6.36 4.35 11.44
CA LEU A 115 6.70 5.33 10.41
C LEU A 115 5.84 5.14 9.16
N ALA A 116 5.61 3.89 8.75
CA ALA A 116 4.73 3.61 7.62
C ALA A 116 3.28 3.98 7.86
N TYR A 117 2.78 3.84 9.10
CA TYR A 117 1.47 4.30 9.50
C TYR A 117 1.38 5.83 9.39
N PHE A 118 2.14 6.57 10.20
CA PHE A 118 2.05 8.03 10.29
C PHE A 118 2.38 8.78 9.00
N PHE A 119 3.27 8.22 8.17
CA PHE A 119 3.65 8.81 6.88
C PHE A 119 2.91 8.18 5.69
N LEU A 120 1.93 7.30 5.92
CA LEU A 120 1.23 6.54 4.88
C LEU A 120 2.22 5.93 3.87
N LEU A 121 3.30 5.28 4.31
CA LEU A 121 4.30 4.75 3.37
C LEU A 121 3.77 3.52 2.63
N ARG A 122 4.04 3.43 1.33
CA ARG A 122 3.84 2.20 0.55
C ARG A 122 4.85 1.17 1.01
N ARG A 123 4.48 -0.12 1.02
CA ARG A 123 5.41 -1.20 1.38
C ARG A 123 6.76 -1.13 0.65
N SER A 124 6.79 -0.71 -0.62
CA SER A 124 8.01 -0.58 -1.42
C SER A 124 8.91 0.58 -1.02
N GLU A 125 8.39 1.56 -0.27
CA GLU A 125 9.13 2.73 0.19
C GLU A 125 9.94 2.44 1.47
N TYR A 126 9.67 1.34 2.19
CA TYR A 126 10.37 1.05 3.46
C TYR A 126 10.71 -0.43 3.71
N LEU A 127 10.06 -1.39 3.05
CA LEU A 127 10.26 -2.81 3.29
C LEU A 127 11.15 -3.48 2.25
N PHE A 128 11.82 -4.55 2.69
CA PHE A 128 12.47 -5.50 1.83
C PHE A 128 11.41 -6.40 1.15
N ILE A 129 11.42 -6.48 -0.19
CA ILE A 129 10.39 -7.19 -0.97
C ILE A 129 11.03 -8.27 -1.83
N GLY A 130 10.65 -9.53 -1.56
CA GLY A 130 11.24 -10.68 -2.25
C GLY A 130 12.71 -10.83 -1.87
N ARG A 131 13.60 -10.37 -2.75
CA ARG A 131 15.06 -10.47 -2.59
C ARG A 131 15.79 -9.14 -2.73
N LYS A 132 15.07 -8.01 -2.80
CA LYS A 132 15.69 -6.69 -2.99
C LYS A 132 14.90 -5.57 -2.32
N TYR A 133 15.60 -4.45 -2.13
CA TYR A 133 14.96 -3.16 -1.90
C TYR A 133 14.62 -2.49 -3.23
N HIS A 134 13.62 -1.61 -3.21
CA HIS A 134 13.40 -0.72 -4.34
C HIS A 134 14.43 0.42 -4.34
N PRO A 135 14.78 1.00 -5.50
CA PRO A 135 15.78 2.08 -5.58
C PRO A 135 15.46 3.30 -4.71
N PHE A 136 14.17 3.58 -4.52
CA PHE A 136 13.63 4.69 -3.73
C PHE A 136 13.28 4.31 -2.27
N VAL A 137 13.84 3.21 -1.74
CA VAL A 137 13.63 2.85 -0.33
C VAL A 137 14.16 3.94 0.60
N LEU A 138 13.43 4.20 1.70
CA LEU A 138 13.83 5.11 2.75
C LEU A 138 15.19 4.70 3.33
N ARG A 139 16.18 5.57 3.23
CA ARG A 139 17.52 5.34 3.79
C ARG A 139 17.61 5.84 5.22
N LEU A 140 18.58 5.36 5.97
CA LEU A 140 18.79 5.78 7.35
C LEU A 140 19.01 7.30 7.46
N GLY A 141 19.74 7.87 6.50
CA GLY A 141 20.05 9.29 6.41
C GLY A 141 18.90 10.19 6.01
N ASP A 142 17.85 9.61 5.43
CA ASP A 142 16.66 10.35 5.02
C ASP A 142 15.76 10.69 6.23
N ILE A 143 16.02 10.10 7.41
CA ILE A 143 15.30 10.36 8.65
C ILE A 143 16.03 11.45 9.46
N ARG A 144 15.37 12.60 9.63
CA ARG A 144 15.84 13.78 10.36
C ARG A 144 14.98 14.05 11.59
N PHE A 145 15.60 14.60 12.63
CA PHE A 145 14.92 15.01 13.85
C PHE A 145 14.97 16.53 13.95
N CYS A 146 13.83 17.15 14.23
CA CYS A 146 13.71 18.59 14.37
C CYS A 146 13.07 18.97 15.70
N ASP A 147 13.33 20.19 16.17
CA ASP A 147 12.59 20.83 17.27
C ASP A 147 11.29 21.49 16.76
N SER A 148 10.62 22.26 17.62
CA SER A 148 9.36 22.95 17.29
C SER A 148 9.53 24.01 16.22
N ASP A 149 10.74 24.57 16.07
CA ASP A 149 11.07 25.61 15.11
C ASP A 149 11.52 25.02 13.77
N GLY A 150 11.50 23.69 13.64
CA GLY A 150 11.90 22.97 12.44
C GLY A 150 13.41 22.76 12.31
N GLN A 151 14.20 23.17 13.30
CA GLN A 151 15.66 23.11 13.24
C GLN A 151 16.17 21.72 13.59
N ALA A 152 17.24 21.29 12.91
CA ALA A 152 17.80 19.96 13.07
C ALA A 152 18.42 19.80 14.47
N VAL A 153 17.94 18.81 15.23
CA VAL A 153 18.39 18.55 16.60
C VAL A 153 18.70 17.07 16.84
N LYS A 154 19.42 16.80 17.95
CA LYS A 154 19.63 15.42 18.43
C LYS A 154 18.28 14.79 18.79
N SER A 155 18.17 13.49 18.52
CA SER A 155 16.93 12.72 18.69
C SER A 155 16.27 12.88 20.06
N ARG A 156 17.00 13.07 21.15
CA ARG A 156 16.41 13.23 22.51
C ARG A 156 15.57 14.49 22.69
N ARG A 157 15.93 15.59 22.00
CA ARG A 157 15.28 16.91 22.11
C ARG A 157 14.22 17.16 21.03
N SER A 158 14.07 16.23 20.10
CA SER A 158 13.20 16.41 18.95
C SER A 158 11.72 16.33 19.30
N THR A 159 10.95 17.28 18.79
CA THR A 159 9.47 17.28 18.81
C THR A 159 8.89 16.96 17.44
N ILE A 160 9.71 16.98 16.39
CA ILE A 160 9.31 16.67 15.01
C ILE A 160 10.27 15.62 14.42
N VAL A 161 9.73 14.74 13.59
CA VAL A 161 10.52 13.86 12.71
C VAL A 161 10.22 14.20 11.25
N GLY A 162 11.28 14.38 10.48
CA GLY A 162 11.24 14.54 9.03
C GLY A 162 11.71 13.28 8.32
N ILE A 163 11.08 12.92 7.19
CA ILE A 163 11.59 11.91 6.26
C ILE A 163 11.72 12.51 4.86
N LEU A 164 12.80 12.17 4.18
CA LEU A 164 12.99 12.44 2.76
C LEU A 164 12.56 11.23 1.93
N LEU A 165 11.61 11.43 1.04
CA LEU A 165 11.18 10.42 0.08
C LEU A 165 11.76 10.76 -1.28
N ARG A 166 12.72 9.94 -1.72
CA ARG A 166 13.48 10.16 -2.97
C ARG A 166 12.73 9.76 -4.24
N GLY A 167 11.56 9.15 -4.09
CA GLY A 167 10.74 8.72 -5.22
C GLY A 167 9.64 7.75 -4.79
N ALA A 168 8.78 7.38 -5.73
CA ALA A 168 7.73 6.38 -5.52
C ALA A 168 7.48 5.58 -6.80
N LYS A 169 6.80 4.43 -6.66
CA LYS A 169 6.48 3.54 -7.80
C LYS A 169 5.80 4.27 -8.98
N ASN A 170 4.92 5.23 -8.68
CA ASN A 170 4.16 6.00 -9.66
C ASN A 170 4.78 7.38 -9.95
N ASN A 171 5.97 7.65 -9.39
CA ASN A 171 6.68 8.91 -9.50
C ASN A 171 8.18 8.63 -9.48
N GLN A 172 8.65 7.79 -10.41
CA GLN A 172 10.06 7.36 -10.48
C GLN A 172 10.98 8.50 -10.93
N PHE A 173 10.43 9.49 -11.64
CA PHE A 173 11.07 10.75 -12.04
C PHE A 173 10.63 11.94 -11.17
N GLY A 174 9.97 11.66 -10.04
CA GLY A 174 9.42 12.66 -9.16
C GLY A 174 10.47 13.43 -8.37
N ARG A 175 10.19 14.70 -8.09
CA ARG A 175 10.93 15.49 -7.12
C ARG A 175 10.91 14.82 -5.75
N GLU A 176 12.03 14.91 -5.03
CA GLU A 176 12.11 14.44 -3.65
C GLU A 176 11.09 15.19 -2.79
N GLU A 177 10.47 14.50 -1.83
CA GLU A 177 9.47 15.09 -0.94
C GLU A 177 9.94 14.98 0.51
N PHE A 178 10.10 16.13 1.18
CA PHE A 178 10.28 16.17 2.63
C PHE A 178 8.92 16.17 3.31
N ARG A 179 8.76 15.29 4.30
CA ARG A 179 7.54 15.18 5.08
C ARG A 179 7.86 15.22 6.55
N PHE A 180 7.03 15.92 7.30
CA PHE A 180 7.20 16.11 8.74
C PHE A 180 6.00 15.58 9.52
N LYS A 181 6.27 15.04 10.71
CA LYS A 181 5.25 14.66 11.69
C LYS A 181 5.71 15.07 13.08
N HIS A 182 4.79 15.68 13.83
CA HIS A 182 5.02 16.07 15.21
C HIS A 182 4.91 14.86 16.13
N ALA A 183 5.54 14.97 17.31
CA ALA A 183 5.39 14.01 18.38
C ALA A 183 3.92 13.89 18.79
N SER A 184 3.45 12.66 18.95
CA SER A 184 2.15 12.38 19.54
C SER A 184 2.26 12.42 21.06
N PRO A 185 1.21 12.86 21.78
CA PRO A 185 1.12 12.71 23.24
C PRO A 185 1.12 11.22 23.65
N ASP A 186 0.71 10.33 22.75
CA ASP A 186 0.78 8.90 22.98
C ASP A 186 2.23 8.39 22.89
N ALA A 187 2.79 8.03 24.04
CA ALA A 187 4.12 7.47 24.20
C ALA A 187 4.37 6.23 23.31
N LEU A 188 3.36 5.39 23.08
CA LEU A 188 3.51 4.19 22.28
C LEU A 188 3.34 4.49 20.79
N LEU A 189 2.32 5.27 20.44
CA LEU A 189 1.97 5.62 19.06
C LEU A 189 2.50 7.03 18.73
N CYS A 190 3.82 7.15 18.60
CA CYS A 190 4.48 8.42 18.31
C CYS A 190 5.50 8.29 17.17
N PRO A 191 5.40 9.09 16.09
CA PRO A 191 6.30 8.98 14.94
C PRO A 191 7.75 9.36 15.29
N VAL A 192 7.95 10.32 16.19
CA VAL A 192 9.29 10.69 16.69
C VAL A 192 9.92 9.52 17.43
N ARG A 193 9.16 8.84 18.30
CA ARG A 193 9.65 7.64 19.01
C ARG A 193 9.86 6.47 18.07
N ALA A 194 9.05 6.33 17.03
CA ALA A 194 9.25 5.33 15.98
C ALA A 194 10.60 5.50 15.28
N ALA A 195 10.93 6.72 14.86
CA ALA A 195 12.25 7.02 14.28
C ALA A 195 13.41 6.82 15.26
N ARG A 196 13.21 7.10 16.56
CA ARG A 196 14.22 6.81 17.60
C ARG A 196 14.51 5.31 17.67
N TRP A 197 13.48 4.45 17.66
CA TRP A 197 13.66 3.00 17.62
C TRP A 197 14.46 2.54 16.41
N VAL A 198 14.15 3.09 15.23
CA VAL A 198 14.89 2.80 14.00
C VAL A 198 16.37 3.17 14.15
N LYS A 199 16.68 4.38 14.62
CA LYS A 199 18.07 4.85 14.76
C LYS A 199 18.86 4.09 15.82
N ILE A 200 18.24 3.71 16.94
CA ILE A 200 18.87 2.90 17.99
C ILE A 200 19.24 1.52 17.43
N ALA A 201 18.29 0.86 16.77
CA ALA A 201 18.52 -0.46 16.21
C ALA A 201 19.54 -0.43 15.07
N ALA A 202 19.43 0.53 14.16
CA ALA A 202 20.37 0.72 13.05
C ALA A 202 21.82 0.92 13.54
N ARG A 203 22.01 1.70 14.62
CA ARG A 203 23.33 1.86 15.25
C ARG A 203 23.86 0.53 15.79
N ARG A 204 23.02 -0.24 16.51
CA ARG A 204 23.40 -1.56 17.05
C ARG A 204 23.73 -2.59 15.95
N MET A 205 23.16 -2.41 14.76
CA MET A 205 23.39 -3.27 13.60
C MET A 205 24.46 -2.75 12.63
N GLY A 206 25.13 -1.62 12.93
CA GLY A 206 26.14 -1.04 12.05
C GLY A 206 25.62 -0.60 10.68
N THR A 207 24.35 -0.16 10.59
CA THR A 207 23.76 0.31 9.33
C THR A 207 24.32 1.69 8.96
N ARG A 208 24.83 1.84 7.73
CA ARG A 208 25.38 3.10 7.22
C ARG A 208 24.27 4.09 6.85
N HIS A 209 24.65 5.36 6.69
CA HIS A 209 23.72 6.47 6.43
C HIS A 209 22.96 6.33 5.10
N ASP A 210 23.63 5.85 4.06
CA ASP A 210 23.11 5.63 2.70
C ASP A 210 22.36 4.30 2.54
N GLU A 211 22.37 3.45 3.57
CA GLU A 211 21.72 2.14 3.54
C GLU A 211 20.24 2.21 3.92
N PRO A 212 19.43 1.20 3.53
CA PRO A 212 18.01 1.14 3.89
C PRO A 212 17.80 1.24 5.40
N ALA A 213 16.86 2.09 5.82
CA ALA A 213 16.64 2.39 7.24
C ALA A 213 16.27 1.15 8.08
N LEU A 214 15.65 0.13 7.45
CA LEU A 214 15.20 -1.11 8.09
C LEU A 214 16.05 -2.33 7.73
N LYS A 215 17.34 -2.11 7.45
CA LYS A 215 18.31 -3.18 7.18
C LYS A 215 18.52 -4.08 8.41
N MET A 216 18.56 -5.39 8.19
CA MET A 216 18.74 -6.42 9.23
C MET A 216 19.98 -7.28 8.93
N GLY A 217 21.12 -6.65 8.66
CA GLY A 217 22.36 -7.34 8.32
C GLY A 217 22.24 -8.23 7.08
N LYS A 218 22.75 -9.47 7.16
CA LYS A 218 22.76 -10.45 6.05
C LYS A 218 21.37 -10.97 5.67
N SER A 219 20.36 -10.80 6.53
CA SER A 219 18.98 -11.23 6.26
C SER A 219 18.20 -10.31 5.30
N GLY A 220 18.86 -9.26 4.79
CA GLY A 220 18.23 -8.20 4.02
C GLY A 220 17.69 -7.13 4.96
N GLY A 221 16.38 -7.13 5.20
CA GLY A 221 15.71 -6.17 6.08
C GLY A 221 14.34 -6.62 6.52
N VAL A 222 13.63 -5.72 7.20
CA VAL A 222 12.23 -5.95 7.58
C VAL A 222 11.42 -6.24 6.31
N SER A 223 10.96 -7.48 6.17
CA SER A 223 10.33 -7.93 4.94
C SER A 223 8.83 -7.66 4.91
N SER A 224 8.29 -7.48 3.70
CA SER A 224 6.84 -7.35 3.50
C SER A 224 6.06 -8.58 3.99
N SER A 225 6.65 -9.78 3.95
CA SER A 225 6.00 -11.00 4.44
C SER A 225 5.97 -11.05 5.96
N GLN A 226 7.03 -10.64 6.65
CA GLN A 226 7.05 -10.52 8.11
C GLN A 226 5.99 -9.54 8.61
N VAL A 227 5.91 -8.33 8.01
CA VAL A 227 4.91 -7.33 8.40
C VAL A 227 3.49 -7.81 8.11
N ALA A 228 3.24 -8.42 6.95
CA ALA A 228 1.93 -8.99 6.66
C ALA A 228 1.55 -10.10 7.65
N ARG A 229 2.50 -10.96 8.03
CA ARG A 229 2.28 -12.07 8.97
C ARG A 229 1.89 -11.57 10.35
N ILE A 230 2.61 -10.59 10.90
CA ILE A 230 2.30 -10.07 12.24
C ILE A 230 0.94 -9.36 12.27
N ILE A 231 0.61 -8.57 11.24
CA ILE A 231 -0.70 -7.92 11.14
C ILE A 231 -1.82 -8.98 11.10
N LYS A 232 -1.69 -9.99 10.24
CA LYS A 232 -2.69 -11.06 10.10
C LYS A 232 -2.84 -11.91 11.35
N ALA A 233 -1.71 -12.25 12.00
CA ALA A 233 -1.73 -13.00 13.25
C ALA A 233 -2.43 -12.21 14.36
N THR A 234 -2.16 -10.91 14.48
CA THR A 234 -2.88 -10.05 15.44
C THR A 234 -4.36 -9.93 15.09
N ALA A 235 -4.71 -9.71 13.82
CA ALA A 235 -6.12 -9.65 13.41
C ALA A 235 -6.87 -10.93 13.79
N SER A 236 -6.29 -12.10 13.51
CA SER A 236 -6.88 -13.39 13.88
C SER A 236 -7.05 -13.56 15.38
N LYS A 237 -6.10 -13.09 16.20
CA LYS A 237 -6.18 -13.14 17.67
C LYS A 237 -7.29 -12.24 18.23
N GLU A 238 -7.58 -11.13 17.56
CA GLU A 238 -8.68 -10.23 17.94
C GLU A 238 -10.01 -10.62 17.27
N GLY A 239 -10.13 -11.83 16.70
CA GLY A 239 -11.36 -12.33 16.08
C GLY A 239 -11.71 -11.72 14.73
N LEU A 240 -10.76 -11.03 14.08
CA LEU A 240 -10.95 -10.42 12.76
C LEU A 240 -10.48 -11.34 11.64
N ASP A 241 -11.10 -11.24 10.46
CA ASP A 241 -10.71 -12.02 9.28
C ASP A 241 -9.31 -11.58 8.74
N PRO A 242 -8.27 -12.42 8.88
CA PRO A 242 -6.92 -12.09 8.42
C PRO A 242 -6.80 -11.94 6.90
N ALA A 243 -7.76 -12.45 6.10
CA ALA A 243 -7.78 -12.25 4.65
C ALA A 243 -7.98 -10.77 4.27
N ARG A 244 -8.64 -10.00 5.16
CA ARG A 244 -8.88 -8.56 5.00
C ARG A 244 -7.70 -7.68 5.42
N PHE A 245 -6.60 -8.26 5.88
CA PHE A 245 -5.44 -7.51 6.32
C PHE A 245 -4.19 -7.77 5.48
N SER A 246 -3.42 -6.72 5.24
CA SER A 246 -2.13 -6.81 4.56
C SER A 246 -1.24 -5.64 4.93
N THR A 247 -0.06 -5.53 4.31
CA THR A 247 0.77 -4.32 4.42
C THR A 247 0.03 -3.07 3.91
N HIS A 248 -1.00 -3.22 3.07
CA HIS A 248 -1.77 -2.07 2.61
C HIS A 248 -2.68 -1.49 3.70
N SER A 249 -3.16 -2.34 4.62
CA SER A 249 -3.97 -1.94 5.79
C SER A 249 -3.31 -0.88 6.65
N VAL A 250 -1.97 -0.81 6.67
CA VAL A 250 -1.22 0.23 7.38
C VAL A 250 -1.57 1.62 6.86
N ARG A 251 -1.59 1.80 5.53
CA ARG A 251 -1.93 3.08 4.89
C ARG A 251 -3.41 3.40 5.03
N ILE A 252 -4.26 2.40 4.90
CA ILE A 252 -5.71 2.54 5.12
C ILE A 252 -5.96 3.00 6.55
N GLY A 253 -5.23 2.44 7.53
CA GLY A 253 -5.37 2.76 8.94
C GLY A 253 -5.13 4.22 9.29
N ASP A 254 -4.06 4.83 8.80
CA ASP A 254 -3.77 6.25 9.06
C ASP A 254 -4.77 7.16 8.35
N ALA A 255 -5.12 6.84 7.10
CA ALA A 255 -6.13 7.60 6.35
C ALA A 255 -7.52 7.53 7.00
N THR A 256 -7.91 6.36 7.50
CA THR A 256 -9.11 6.18 8.32
C THR A 256 -9.04 7.03 9.58
N LYS A 257 -7.91 7.02 10.29
CA LYS A 257 -7.80 7.80 11.53
C LYS A 257 -7.87 9.30 11.28
N LEU A 258 -7.25 9.79 10.20
CA LEU A 258 -7.32 11.19 9.78
C LEU A 258 -8.75 11.59 9.40
N LEU A 259 -9.46 10.77 8.61
CA LEU A 259 -10.85 11.04 8.24
C LEU A 259 -11.73 11.19 9.49
N ASN A 260 -11.64 10.24 10.42
CA ASN A 260 -12.47 10.25 11.63
C ASN A 260 -12.05 11.34 12.64
N ALA A 261 -10.86 11.92 12.50
CA ALA A 261 -10.43 13.10 13.24
C ALA A 261 -10.85 14.42 12.57
N GLY A 262 -11.62 14.37 11.47
CA GLY A 262 -12.08 15.55 10.74
C GLY A 262 -11.02 16.19 9.85
N ALA A 263 -9.94 15.49 9.51
CA ALA A 263 -8.92 16.02 8.62
C ALA A 263 -9.50 16.25 7.21
N ASP A 264 -9.15 17.39 6.62
CA ASP A 264 -9.59 17.75 5.28
C ASP A 264 -9.14 16.70 4.22
N ARG A 265 -9.99 16.52 3.21
CA ARG A 265 -9.77 15.55 2.14
C ARG A 265 -8.49 15.81 1.35
N LEU A 266 -8.14 17.08 1.10
CA LEU A 266 -6.90 17.45 0.42
C LEU A 266 -5.69 17.07 1.26
N VAL A 267 -5.74 17.27 2.57
CA VAL A 267 -4.68 16.85 3.50
C VAL A 267 -4.46 15.33 3.40
N ILE A 268 -5.54 14.54 3.48
CA ILE A 268 -5.48 13.08 3.35
C ILE A 268 -4.92 12.68 1.96
N LYS A 269 -5.36 13.33 0.89
CA LYS A 269 -4.89 13.09 -0.49
C LYS A 269 -3.39 13.35 -0.65
N LEU A 270 -2.92 14.50 -0.15
CA LEU A 270 -1.51 14.92 -0.20
C LEU A 270 -0.64 13.98 0.64
N LEU A 271 -1.05 13.70 1.88
CA LEU A 271 -0.32 12.79 2.76
C LEU A 271 -0.22 11.37 2.18
N GLY A 272 -1.28 10.89 1.51
CA GLY A 272 -1.28 9.58 0.88
C GLY A 272 -0.54 9.53 -0.47
N ARG A 273 -0.18 10.66 -1.08
CA ARG A 273 0.31 10.72 -2.48
C ARG A 273 -0.64 9.98 -3.44
N TRP A 274 -1.94 10.25 -3.34
CA TRP A 274 -2.94 9.65 -4.21
C TRP A 274 -3.23 10.56 -5.41
N MET A 275 -3.03 10.01 -6.61
CA MET A 275 -3.24 10.74 -7.87
C MET A 275 -4.73 10.84 -8.22
N SER A 276 -5.47 9.76 -8.05
CA SER A 276 -6.90 9.68 -8.34
C SER A 276 -7.73 9.73 -7.07
N TYR A 277 -9.03 9.99 -7.21
CA TYR A 277 -10.02 9.92 -6.14
C TYR A 277 -10.31 8.49 -5.66
N CYS A 278 -9.73 7.46 -6.29
CA CYS A 278 -9.88 6.06 -5.86
C CYS A 278 -9.41 5.79 -4.42
N PHE A 279 -8.74 6.74 -3.78
CA PHE A 279 -8.39 6.62 -2.37
C PHE A 279 -9.57 6.81 -1.43
N GLU A 280 -10.63 7.48 -1.86
CA GLU A 280 -11.83 7.73 -1.07
C GLU A 280 -12.52 6.42 -0.67
N ASP A 281 -12.30 5.34 -1.44
CA ASP A 281 -12.77 3.99 -1.11
C ASP A 281 -12.02 3.35 0.06
N TYR A 282 -10.86 3.87 0.46
CA TYR A 282 -10.04 3.23 1.50
C TYR A 282 -10.48 3.57 2.92
N PRO A 283 -10.54 4.86 3.34
CA PRO A 283 -10.98 5.21 4.67
C PRO A 283 -12.34 4.64 5.02
N VAL A 284 -12.56 4.38 6.31
CA VAL A 284 -13.84 3.88 6.83
C VAL A 284 -14.34 4.88 7.86
N LEU A 285 -15.56 5.37 7.69
CA LEU A 285 -16.21 6.20 8.72
C LEU A 285 -16.57 5.30 9.91
N THR A 286 -16.14 5.69 11.10
CA THR A 286 -16.37 4.97 12.37
C THR A 286 -17.29 5.79 13.27
N SER A 287 -17.68 5.22 14.41
CA SER A 287 -18.48 5.93 15.42
C SER A 287 -17.84 7.25 15.86
N GLU A 288 -16.50 7.33 15.89
CA GLU A 288 -15.75 8.55 16.19
C GLU A 288 -16.01 9.64 15.14
N GLY A 289 -15.92 9.32 13.85
CA GLY A 289 -16.14 10.29 12.78
C GLY A 289 -17.60 10.68 12.57
N THR A 290 -18.54 9.90 13.09
CA THR A 290 -19.98 10.25 13.07
C THR A 290 -20.44 11.05 14.28
N ALA A 291 -19.58 11.29 15.27
CA ALA A 291 -19.95 11.99 16.49
C ALA A 291 -20.52 13.39 16.14
N GLY A 292 -21.75 13.66 16.59
CA GLY A 292 -22.43 14.93 16.35
C GLY A 292 -23.12 15.09 14.98
N LEU A 293 -22.95 14.15 14.03
CA LEU A 293 -23.59 14.26 12.71
C LEU A 293 -25.11 14.18 12.78
N SER A 294 -25.65 13.37 13.68
CA SER A 294 -27.11 13.27 13.87
C SER A 294 -27.73 14.60 14.31
N SER A 295 -27.01 15.42 15.09
CA SER A 295 -27.48 16.72 15.54
C SER A 295 -27.62 17.72 14.39
N LEU A 296 -26.79 17.61 13.34
CA LEU A 296 -26.87 18.46 12.14
C LEU A 296 -28.08 18.12 11.26
N MET A 297 -28.64 16.92 11.40
CA MET A 297 -29.81 16.49 10.61
C MET A 297 -31.13 17.00 11.19
N CYS A 298 -31.11 17.55 12.40
CA CYS A 298 -32.29 18.05 13.10
C CYS A 298 -32.44 19.59 12.99
N GLN A 299 -31.56 20.25 12.23
CA GLN A 299 -31.59 21.69 11.94
C GLN A 299 -32.25 21.93 10.59
#